data_AF-A0A9X2NUG7-F1
#
_entry.id   AF-A0A9X2NUG7-F1
#
_cell.length_a   1.000
_cell.length_b   1.000
_cell.length_c   1.000
_cell.angle_alpha   90.00
_cell.angle_beta   90.00
_cell.angle_gamma   90.00
#
_symmetry.space_group_name_H-M   'P 1'
#
loop_
_entity.id
_entity.type
_entity.pdbx_description
1 polymer ?
#
loop_
_entity_poly.entity_id
_entity_poly.type
_entity_poly.pdbx_seq_one_letter_code
_entity_poly.pdbx_strand_id
1 'polypeptide(L)'
;MFVNAIERVDKFTRPIHSILRNYGSTDIIPCASTMFFINDEGYAITCKHVIEGLIQPADAINNQYHNFKQEFNAITVNGNKRRSAIKALESKYGYTQDITIQVKNSFINCVDKMSQISWNLHPQYDLAVIKFEGFSSLLCSEFPVFIKDSSCIQQGKSLCRLGYPFPEFNNFQYNKNLDDIEWLGTGNDFSPKFPMDGIITRLIANGKDIFGIEMSTPGLKGQSGGPLFDKDGVIYGMQFATNSLHLGFDIVNKDITVNNKKKKVSDYSFIHLGGCIHVDIIKDFLKSLNIKFIER
;
A
#
# COMPACT_ATOMS: atom_id res chain seq x y z
N MET A 1 15.19 0.07 -21.46
CA MET A 1 16.09 -0.63 -20.51
C MET A 1 15.34 -1.66 -19.66
N PHE A 2 14.23 -1.32 -19.02
CA PHE A 2 13.54 -2.21 -18.05
C PHE A 2 12.40 -3.07 -18.62
N VAL A 3 12.09 -3.05 -19.93
CA VAL A 3 10.93 -3.75 -20.51
C VAL A 3 10.86 -5.23 -20.08
N ASN A 4 11.92 -5.99 -20.36
CA ASN A 4 12.00 -7.41 -20.00
C ASN A 4 12.00 -7.63 -18.47
N ALA A 5 12.61 -6.72 -17.71
CA ALA A 5 12.61 -6.80 -16.25
C ALA A 5 11.20 -6.61 -15.68
N ILE A 6 10.43 -5.66 -16.21
CA ILE A 6 9.04 -5.40 -15.81
C ILE A 6 8.18 -6.63 -16.12
N GLU A 7 8.30 -7.22 -17.31
CA GLU A 7 7.58 -8.45 -17.67
C GLU A 7 7.90 -9.61 -16.72
N ARG A 8 9.15 -9.73 -16.27
CA ARG A 8 9.56 -10.75 -15.31
C ARG A 8 9.02 -10.47 -13.91
N VAL A 9 9.17 -9.24 -13.43
CA VAL A 9 8.79 -8.84 -12.06
C VAL A 9 7.27 -8.86 -11.87
N ASP A 10 6.50 -8.51 -12.91
CA ASP A 10 5.05 -8.56 -12.89
C ASP A 10 4.48 -9.97 -12.65
N LYS A 11 5.21 -11.02 -13.02
CA LYS A 11 4.74 -12.41 -12.83
C LYS A 11 4.52 -12.79 -11.38
N PHE A 12 5.20 -12.13 -10.45
CA PHE A 12 5.11 -12.39 -9.01
C PHE A 12 4.65 -11.18 -8.19
N THR A 13 4.45 -10.02 -8.81
CA THR A 13 3.95 -8.80 -8.15
C THR A 13 2.42 -8.74 -8.27
N ARG A 14 1.71 -8.44 -7.18
CA ARG A 14 0.24 -8.43 -7.15
C ARG A 14 -0.31 -7.20 -6.41
N PRO A 15 -1.46 -6.65 -6.86
CA PRO A 15 -2.13 -5.60 -6.11
C PRO A 15 -2.93 -6.20 -4.94
N ILE A 16 -3.00 -5.41 -3.87
CA ILE A 16 -3.98 -5.57 -2.81
C ILE A 16 -4.98 -4.44 -2.98
N HIS A 17 -6.26 -4.78 -3.18
CA HIS A 17 -7.33 -3.80 -3.24
C HIS A 17 -7.96 -3.66 -1.87
N SER A 18 -8.20 -2.42 -1.46
CA SER A 18 -8.95 -2.11 -0.24
C SER A 18 -10.04 -1.11 -0.58
N ILE A 19 -11.23 -1.29 -0.03
CA ILE A 19 -12.29 -0.30 -0.04
C ILE A 19 -12.62 0.10 1.39
N LEU A 20 -12.74 1.40 1.61
CA LEU A 20 -13.03 1.98 2.90
C LEU A 20 -14.30 2.81 2.83
N ARG A 21 -15.01 2.88 3.95
CA ARG A 21 -16.13 3.80 4.14
C ARG A 21 -16.04 4.47 5.49
N ASN A 22 -16.24 5.78 5.49
CA ASN A 22 -16.25 6.60 6.70
C ASN A 22 -17.67 6.80 7.22
N TYR A 23 -17.79 7.04 8.53
CA TYR A 23 -19.07 7.18 9.21
C TYR A 23 -19.86 8.36 8.65
N GLY A 24 -21.15 8.14 8.40
CA GLY A 24 -22.05 9.16 7.83
C GLY A 24 -21.85 9.43 6.33
N SER A 25 -20.89 8.77 5.67
CA SER A 25 -20.71 8.84 4.23
C SER A 25 -21.35 7.65 3.51
N THR A 26 -21.77 7.86 2.26
CA THR A 26 -22.10 6.77 1.32
C THR A 26 -20.99 6.55 0.29
N ASP A 27 -19.98 7.42 0.28
CA ASP A 27 -18.87 7.35 -0.64
C ASP A 27 -17.89 6.26 -0.19
N ILE A 28 -17.37 5.54 -1.18
CA ILE A 28 -16.39 4.49 -0.97
C ILE A 28 -15.04 5.01 -1.45
N ILE A 29 -14.03 4.83 -0.61
CA ILE A 29 -12.66 5.24 -0.89
C ILE A 29 -11.89 4.01 -1.36
N PRO A 30 -11.56 3.90 -2.65
CA PRO A 30 -10.70 2.82 -3.13
C PRO A 30 -9.25 3.14 -2.80
N CYS A 31 -8.55 2.11 -2.33
CA CYS A 31 -7.13 2.11 -2.03
C CYS A 31 -6.47 0.92 -2.73
N ALA A 32 -5.25 1.13 -3.20
CA ALA A 32 -4.40 0.07 -3.68
C ALA A 32 -3.13 0.02 -2.84
N SER A 33 -2.55 -1.17 -2.72
CA SER A 33 -1.20 -1.43 -2.21
C SER A 33 -0.57 -2.53 -3.06
N THR A 34 0.74 -2.75 -2.92
CA THR A 34 1.46 -3.77 -3.68
C THR A 34 2.02 -4.83 -2.72
N MET A 35 2.07 -6.07 -3.20
CA MET A 35 2.88 -7.12 -2.60
C MET A 35 3.55 -7.92 -3.70
N PHE A 36 4.50 -8.76 -3.33
CA PHE A 36 5.07 -9.71 -4.28
C PHE A 36 5.40 -11.05 -3.63
N PHE A 37 5.08 -12.14 -4.32
CA PHE A 37 5.32 -13.51 -3.86
C PHE A 37 6.82 -13.81 -3.83
N ILE A 38 7.24 -14.64 -2.88
CA ILE A 38 8.63 -15.05 -2.66
C ILE A 38 8.87 -16.48 -3.13
N ASN A 39 7.90 -17.36 -2.92
CA ASN A 39 8.03 -18.79 -3.21
C ASN A 39 6.67 -19.47 -3.43
N ASP A 40 6.73 -20.74 -3.82
CA ASP A 40 5.61 -21.63 -4.11
C ASP A 40 4.84 -22.07 -2.86
N GLU A 41 5.42 -21.87 -1.68
CA GLU A 41 4.72 -22.09 -0.42
C GLU A 41 3.67 -20.98 -0.16
N GLY A 42 3.63 -19.89 -0.94
CA GLY A 42 2.60 -18.84 -0.79
C GLY A 42 2.97 -17.77 0.22
N TYR A 43 4.27 -17.54 0.43
CA TYR A 43 4.75 -16.35 1.15
C TYR A 43 4.86 -15.16 0.19
N ALA A 44 4.43 -13.99 0.64
CA ALA A 44 4.54 -12.72 -0.07
C ALA A 44 5.05 -11.60 0.85
N ILE A 45 5.71 -10.59 0.29
CA ILE A 45 6.21 -9.43 1.04
C ILE A 45 5.36 -8.21 0.71
N THR A 46 5.09 -7.39 1.73
CA THR A 46 4.56 -6.03 1.58
C THR A 46 5.09 -5.13 2.70
N CYS A 47 4.62 -3.88 2.77
CA CYS A 47 4.93 -2.98 3.88
C CYS A 47 4.15 -3.34 5.14
N LYS A 48 4.77 -3.12 6.30
CA LYS A 48 4.12 -3.29 7.62
C LYS A 48 2.90 -2.39 7.75
N HIS A 49 2.98 -1.14 7.29
CA HIS A 49 1.84 -0.21 7.35
C HIS A 49 0.63 -0.65 6.50
N VAL A 50 0.83 -1.45 5.45
CA VAL A 50 -0.28 -2.02 4.67
C VAL A 50 -1.04 -3.03 5.55
N ILE A 51 -0.30 -3.85 6.30
CA ILE A 51 -0.91 -4.81 7.23
C ILE A 51 -1.60 -4.08 8.39
N GLU A 52 -0.86 -3.24 9.11
CA GLU A 52 -1.36 -2.56 10.31
C GLU A 52 -2.49 -1.55 10.00
N GLY A 53 -2.47 -0.94 8.80
CA GLY A 53 -3.43 0.09 8.41
C GLY A 53 -4.68 -0.43 7.70
N LEU A 54 -4.58 -1.52 6.93
CA LEU A 54 -5.68 -1.96 6.05
C LEU A 54 -6.12 -3.40 6.31
N ILE A 55 -5.21 -4.32 6.56
CA ILE A 55 -5.53 -5.76 6.63
C ILE A 55 -5.90 -6.18 8.05
N GLN A 56 -4.99 -5.99 9.01
CA GLN A 56 -5.15 -6.38 10.40
C GLN A 56 -6.37 -5.75 11.08
N PRO A 57 -6.67 -4.44 10.93
CA PRO A 57 -7.79 -3.83 11.66
C PRO A 57 -9.17 -4.09 11.03
N ALA A 58 -9.24 -4.67 9.82
CA ALA A 58 -10.47 -4.73 9.03
C ALA A 58 -11.63 -5.42 9.77
N ASP A 59 -11.40 -6.62 10.32
CA ASP A 59 -12.43 -7.37 11.04
C ASP A 59 -12.88 -6.66 12.32
N ALA A 60 -11.94 -6.07 13.06
CA ALA A 60 -12.25 -5.32 14.27
C ALA A 60 -13.11 -4.09 13.97
N ILE A 61 -12.75 -3.32 12.94
CA ILE A 61 -13.50 -2.14 12.47
C ILE A 61 -14.91 -2.56 12.03
N ASN A 62 -15.01 -3.58 11.17
CA ASN A 62 -16.29 -4.06 10.64
C ASN A 62 -17.21 -4.59 11.77
N ASN A 63 -16.66 -5.35 12.71
CA ASN A 63 -17.41 -5.89 13.86
C ASN A 63 -17.86 -4.79 14.82
N GLN A 64 -17.01 -3.79 15.08
CA GLN A 64 -17.37 -2.63 15.90
C GLN A 64 -18.55 -1.88 15.28
N TYR A 65 -18.52 -1.66 13.96
CA TYR A 65 -19.63 -1.01 13.25
C TYR A 65 -20.89 -1.87 13.22
N HIS A 66 -20.74 -3.19 13.07
CA HIS A 66 -21.86 -4.12 13.19
C HIS A 66 -22.57 -3.99 14.55
N ASN A 67 -21.80 -3.96 15.65
CA ASN A 67 -22.35 -3.77 16.99
C ASN A 67 -23.03 -2.40 17.15
N PHE A 68 -22.41 -1.34 16.62
CA PHE A 68 -23.03 -0.01 16.58
C PHE A 68 -24.38 -0.04 15.86
N LYS A 69 -24.47 -0.69 14.69
CA LYS A 69 -25.72 -0.81 13.93
C LYS A 69 -26.81 -1.55 14.71
N GLN A 70 -26.45 -2.62 15.42
CA GLN A 70 -27.40 -3.34 16.27
C GLN A 70 -27.98 -2.42 17.36
N GLU A 71 -27.13 -1.68 18.08
CA GLU A 71 -27.57 -0.75 19.11
C GLU A 71 -28.36 0.44 18.54
N PHE A 72 -27.93 0.98 17.39
CA PHE A 72 -28.60 2.07 16.69
C PHE A 72 -30.03 1.69 16.29
N ASN A 73 -30.21 0.48 15.76
CA ASN A 73 -31.52 -0.04 15.36
C ASN A 73 -32.43 -0.34 16.56
N ALA A 74 -31.86 -0.62 17.73
CA ALA A 74 -32.61 -0.82 18.96
C ALA A 74 -33.14 0.49 19.58
N ILE A 75 -32.74 1.67 19.09
CA ILE A 75 -33.26 2.96 19.56
C ILE A 75 -34.72 3.12 19.10
N THR A 76 -35.66 3.01 20.03
CA THR A 76 -37.12 3.14 19.78
C THR A 76 -37.68 4.53 20.07
N VAL A 77 -36.91 5.40 20.73
CA VAL A 77 -37.34 6.77 21.06
C VAL A 77 -37.40 7.67 19.81
N ASN A 78 -38.25 8.69 19.86
CA ASN A 78 -38.54 9.61 18.75
C ASN A 78 -38.15 11.07 19.05
N GLY A 79 -38.10 11.91 18.00
CA GLY A 79 -37.88 13.36 18.11
C GLY A 79 -36.52 13.73 18.71
N ASN A 80 -36.50 14.72 19.61
CA ASN A 80 -35.26 15.21 20.25
C ASN A 80 -34.58 14.13 21.11
N LYS A 81 -35.36 13.27 21.77
CA LYS A 81 -34.81 12.15 22.56
C LYS A 81 -34.03 11.17 21.69
N ARG A 82 -34.51 10.90 20.47
CA ARG A 82 -33.78 10.09 19.48
C ARG A 82 -32.45 10.72 19.12
N ARG A 83 -32.43 12.01 18.80
CA ARG A 83 -31.20 12.73 18.45
C ARG A 83 -30.16 12.69 19.57
N SER A 84 -30.58 12.87 20.82
CA SER A 84 -29.68 12.77 21.97
C SER A 84 -29.16 11.33 22.17
N ALA A 85 -30.01 10.32 22.00
CA ALA A 85 -29.59 8.91 22.10
C ALA A 85 -28.58 8.53 21.02
N ILE A 86 -28.79 8.98 19.77
CA ILE A 86 -27.84 8.77 18.66
C ILE A 86 -26.50 9.43 18.98
N LYS A 87 -26.48 10.69 19.44
CA LYS A 87 -25.24 11.39 19.81
C LYS A 87 -24.49 10.68 20.94
N ALA A 88 -25.21 10.17 21.94
CA ALA A 88 -24.60 9.40 23.02
C ALA A 88 -23.99 8.09 22.50
N LEU A 89 -24.66 7.41 21.56
CA LEU A 89 -24.16 6.20 20.93
C LEU A 89 -22.93 6.49 20.05
N GLU A 90 -22.96 7.54 19.24
CA GLU A 90 -21.80 8.01 18.45
C GLU A 90 -20.61 8.28 19.37
N SER A 91 -20.83 8.96 20.50
CA SER A 91 -19.77 9.21 21.50
C SER A 91 -19.26 7.92 22.15
N LYS A 92 -20.12 6.93 22.41
CA LYS A 92 -19.73 5.62 22.96
C LYS A 92 -18.79 4.87 22.01
N TYR A 93 -19.03 4.96 20.70
CA TYR A 93 -18.24 4.28 19.68
C TYR A 93 -17.10 5.14 19.10
N GLY A 94 -17.03 6.42 19.47
CA GLY A 94 -16.03 7.36 18.97
C GLY A 94 -16.25 7.75 17.50
N TYR A 95 -17.48 7.70 17.00
CA TYR A 95 -17.79 7.95 15.59
C TYR A 95 -18.01 9.43 15.28
N THR A 96 -17.22 9.93 14.34
CA THR A 96 -17.33 11.24 13.69
C THR A 96 -17.17 11.07 12.18
N GLN A 97 -17.46 12.10 11.37
CA GLN A 97 -17.55 11.97 9.90
C GLN A 97 -16.32 11.39 9.20
N ASP A 98 -15.13 11.49 9.80
CA ASP A 98 -13.87 11.04 9.20
C ASP A 98 -13.41 9.67 9.70
N ILE A 99 -14.15 9.04 10.61
CA ILE A 99 -13.79 7.74 11.16
C ILE A 99 -14.17 6.63 10.19
N THR A 100 -13.18 5.84 9.78
CA THR A 100 -13.41 4.63 9.01
C THR A 100 -14.18 3.61 9.85
N ILE A 101 -15.33 3.18 9.32
CA ILE A 101 -16.24 2.23 9.96
C ILE A 101 -16.29 0.89 9.22
N GLN A 102 -15.80 0.86 7.98
CA GLN A 102 -15.76 -0.36 7.19
C GLN A 102 -14.48 -0.42 6.36
N VAL A 103 -13.85 -1.59 6.33
CA VAL A 103 -12.70 -1.90 5.48
C VAL A 103 -12.90 -3.28 4.89
N LYS A 104 -12.83 -3.43 3.57
CA LYS A 104 -12.82 -4.73 2.89
C LYS A 104 -11.60 -4.82 1.99
N ASN A 105 -10.88 -5.93 2.08
CA ASN A 105 -9.66 -6.19 1.30
C ASN A 105 -9.90 -7.30 0.28
N SER A 106 -9.22 -7.23 -0.86
CA SER A 106 -9.22 -8.26 -1.90
C SER A 106 -7.80 -8.48 -2.43
N PHE A 107 -7.40 -9.74 -2.55
CA PHE A 107 -6.08 -10.17 -3.01
C PHE A 107 -6.16 -10.63 -4.46
N ILE A 108 -5.84 -9.71 -5.37
CA ILE A 108 -6.13 -9.88 -6.79
C ILE A 108 -5.14 -10.83 -7.45
N ASN A 109 -5.65 -11.85 -8.15
CA ASN A 109 -4.86 -12.84 -8.90
C ASN A 109 -3.73 -13.48 -8.06
N CYS A 110 -4.01 -13.78 -6.79
CA CYS A 110 -3.02 -14.32 -5.86
C CYS A 110 -3.09 -15.85 -5.79
N VAL A 111 -4.26 -16.38 -5.46
CA VAL A 111 -4.55 -17.81 -5.27
C VAL A 111 -5.92 -18.15 -5.86
N ASP A 112 -6.13 -19.41 -6.22
CA ASP A 112 -7.41 -19.91 -6.74
C ASP A 112 -8.55 -19.88 -5.70
N LYS A 113 -8.18 -20.18 -4.45
CA LYS A 113 -9.04 -20.12 -3.27
C LYS A 113 -8.18 -19.85 -2.05
N MET A 114 -8.79 -19.43 -0.96
CA MET A 114 -8.07 -19.10 0.27
C MET A 114 -8.97 -19.35 1.47
N SER A 115 -8.44 -19.97 2.52
CA SER A 115 -9.16 -20.09 3.79
C SER A 115 -8.83 -18.93 4.72
N GLN A 116 -7.55 -18.55 4.78
CA GLN A 116 -7.07 -17.47 5.65
C GLN A 116 -5.72 -16.93 5.16
N ILE A 117 -5.34 -15.80 5.74
CA ILE A 117 -3.98 -15.27 5.70
C ILE A 117 -3.44 -15.14 7.12
N SER A 118 -2.13 -15.34 7.26
CA SER A 118 -1.38 -14.98 8.45
C SER A 118 -0.24 -14.03 8.06
N TRP A 119 0.35 -13.33 9.02
CA TRP A 119 1.43 -12.39 8.73
C TRP A 119 2.46 -12.31 9.86
N ASN A 120 3.68 -11.94 9.49
CA ASN A 120 4.77 -11.58 10.39
C ASN A 120 5.20 -10.15 10.10
N LEU A 121 5.20 -9.31 11.15
CA LEU A 121 5.64 -7.92 11.06
C LEU A 121 7.11 -7.83 11.47
N HIS A 122 7.92 -7.15 10.68
CA HIS A 122 9.28 -6.85 11.10
C HIS A 122 9.22 -5.91 12.33
N PRO A 123 10.02 -6.17 13.38
CA PRO A 123 9.93 -5.40 14.63
C PRO A 123 10.29 -3.93 14.45
N GLN A 124 11.31 -3.63 13.64
CA GLN A 124 11.85 -2.28 13.45
C GLN A 124 11.45 -1.59 12.14
N TYR A 125 11.63 -2.26 11.00
CA TYR A 125 11.44 -1.67 9.67
C TYR A 125 10.02 -1.88 9.12
N ASP A 126 9.64 -1.06 8.15
CA ASP A 126 8.33 -1.11 7.49
C ASP A 126 8.22 -2.25 6.47
N LEU A 127 8.33 -3.48 6.99
CA LEU A 127 8.41 -4.72 6.24
C LEU A 127 7.50 -5.76 6.90
N ALA A 128 6.72 -6.47 6.10
CA ALA A 128 5.90 -7.57 6.55
C ALA A 128 5.90 -8.72 5.54
N VAL A 129 5.69 -9.93 6.05
CA VAL A 129 5.49 -11.13 5.26
C VAL A 129 4.07 -11.64 5.48
N ILE A 130 3.32 -11.83 4.40
CA ILE A 130 2.02 -12.50 4.38
C ILE A 130 2.23 -13.97 4.01
N LYS A 131 1.46 -14.84 4.65
CA LYS A 131 1.34 -16.25 4.30
C LYS A 131 -0.11 -16.54 3.90
N PHE A 132 -0.27 -17.02 2.68
CA PHE A 132 -1.56 -17.52 2.18
C PHE A 132 -1.75 -18.99 2.60
N GLU A 133 -2.96 -19.35 3.02
CA GLU A 133 -3.30 -20.69 3.47
C GLU A 133 -4.61 -21.20 2.84
N GLY A 134 -4.72 -22.53 2.69
CA GLY A 134 -5.92 -23.18 2.16
C GLY A 134 -6.11 -23.08 0.64
N PHE A 135 -5.13 -22.59 -0.10
CA PHE A 135 -5.14 -22.55 -1.57
C PHE A 135 -4.77 -23.91 -2.18
N SER A 136 -5.18 -24.16 -3.43
CA SER A 136 -4.72 -25.33 -4.20
C SER A 136 -3.69 -24.96 -5.27
N SER A 137 -3.71 -23.72 -5.76
CA SER A 137 -2.70 -23.21 -6.68
C SER A 137 -2.45 -21.72 -6.48
N LEU A 138 -1.18 -21.32 -6.50
CA LEU A 138 -0.80 -19.93 -6.69
C LEU A 138 -1.05 -19.51 -8.13
N LEU A 139 -1.55 -18.30 -8.32
CA LEU A 139 -1.73 -17.70 -9.64
C LEU A 139 -0.47 -16.94 -10.09
N CYS A 140 0.70 -17.35 -9.60
CA CYS A 140 2.03 -16.96 -10.05
C CYS A 140 2.93 -18.19 -10.21
N SER A 141 3.73 -18.23 -11.27
CA SER A 141 4.59 -19.38 -11.61
C SER A 141 6.09 -19.07 -11.55
N GLU A 142 6.44 -17.83 -11.24
CA GLU A 142 7.83 -17.37 -11.11
C GLU A 142 7.98 -16.61 -9.79
N PHE A 143 9.22 -16.49 -9.32
CA PHE A 143 9.54 -15.91 -8.02
C PHE A 143 10.75 -14.98 -8.12
N PRO A 144 10.88 -14.00 -7.21
CA PRO A 144 11.97 -13.06 -7.19
C PRO A 144 13.31 -13.76 -6.97
N VAL A 145 14.33 -13.24 -7.65
CA VAL A 145 15.72 -13.53 -7.33
C VAL A 145 16.31 -12.29 -6.70
N PHE A 146 16.76 -12.40 -5.46
CA PHE A 146 17.39 -11.31 -4.72
C PHE A 146 18.87 -11.18 -5.10
N ILE A 147 19.39 -9.97 -5.09
CA ILE A 147 20.84 -9.77 -5.25
C ILE A 147 21.56 -10.34 -4.03
N LYS A 148 22.55 -11.20 -4.27
CA LYS A 148 23.34 -11.82 -3.22
C LYS A 148 24.33 -10.84 -2.60
N ASP A 149 25.15 -10.21 -3.44
CA ASP A 149 26.15 -9.23 -3.02
C ASP A 149 25.61 -7.79 -3.09
N SER A 150 25.33 -7.23 -1.92
CA SER A 150 24.83 -5.87 -1.76
C SER A 150 25.91 -4.79 -1.91
N SER A 151 27.19 -5.14 -2.07
CA SER A 151 28.27 -4.17 -2.33
C SER A 151 28.07 -3.38 -3.63
N CYS A 152 27.28 -3.93 -4.57
CA CYS A 152 26.93 -3.30 -5.82
C CYS A 152 25.80 -2.26 -5.71
N ILE A 153 25.21 -2.06 -4.52
CA ILE A 153 24.16 -1.08 -4.23
C ILE A 153 24.82 0.27 -3.93
N GLN A 154 25.14 1.01 -4.99
CA GLN A 154 25.90 2.24 -4.91
C GLN A 154 25.12 3.43 -5.47
N GLN A 155 25.41 4.62 -4.94
CA GLN A 155 24.87 5.87 -5.45
C GLN A 155 25.11 6.00 -6.96
N GLY A 156 24.10 6.48 -7.68
CA GLY A 156 24.11 6.60 -9.15
C GLY A 156 23.62 5.35 -9.89
N LYS A 157 23.48 4.19 -9.24
CA LYS A 157 22.92 2.99 -9.89
C LYS A 157 21.46 3.21 -10.28
N SER A 158 21.12 2.90 -11.52
CA SER A 158 19.74 2.96 -12.02
C SER A 158 18.97 1.69 -11.64
N LEU A 159 17.79 1.86 -11.05
CA LEU A 159 16.87 0.80 -10.65
C LEU A 159 15.44 1.19 -11.01
N CYS A 160 14.53 0.22 -11.04
CA CYS A 160 13.11 0.41 -11.31
C CYS A 160 12.26 -0.17 -10.19
N ARG A 161 11.12 0.45 -9.93
CA ARG A 161 10.08 -0.07 -9.03
C ARG A 161 8.85 -0.43 -9.82
N LEU A 162 8.13 -1.45 -9.37
CA LEU A 162 6.83 -1.83 -9.91
C LEU A 162 5.80 -1.84 -8.79
N GLY A 163 4.61 -1.30 -9.08
CA GLY A 163 3.46 -1.39 -8.21
C GLY A 163 2.22 -0.85 -8.89
N TYR A 164 1.16 -0.64 -8.09
CA TYR A 164 -0.18 -0.35 -8.59
C TYR A 164 -0.74 0.95 -7.96
N PRO A 165 -0.14 2.12 -8.25
CA PRO A 165 -0.71 3.40 -7.87
C PRO A 165 -1.99 3.68 -8.66
N PHE A 166 -2.77 4.66 -8.19
CA PHE A 166 -4.01 5.11 -8.82
C PHE A 166 -5.06 3.98 -8.88
N PRO A 167 -5.80 3.74 -7.78
CA PRO A 167 -6.82 2.70 -7.74
C PRO A 167 -8.00 3.08 -8.66
N GLU A 168 -7.94 2.63 -9.91
CA GLU A 168 -8.95 2.86 -10.96
C GLU A 168 -10.02 1.75 -11.05
N PHE A 169 -9.94 0.75 -10.17
CA PHE A 169 -10.96 -0.29 -10.07
C PHE A 169 -12.26 0.29 -9.53
N ASN A 170 -13.40 -0.28 -9.95
CA ASN A 170 -14.73 0.21 -9.61
C ASN A 170 -15.77 -0.91 -9.41
N ASN A 171 -15.30 -2.15 -9.26
CA ASN A 171 -16.12 -3.34 -8.97
C ASN A 171 -16.56 -3.39 -7.49
N PHE A 172 -17.12 -2.30 -6.98
CA PHE A 172 -17.65 -2.18 -5.63
C PHE A 172 -18.85 -1.25 -5.59
N GLN A 173 -19.69 -1.38 -4.56
CA GLN A 173 -20.79 -0.45 -4.33
C GLN A 173 -21.16 -0.32 -2.85
N TYR A 174 -21.92 0.73 -2.56
CA TYR A 174 -22.59 0.88 -1.27
C TYR A 174 -24.00 0.27 -1.35
N ASN A 175 -24.23 -0.78 -0.57
CA ASN A 175 -25.51 -1.45 -0.44
C ASN A 175 -26.37 -0.73 0.62
N LYS A 176 -27.27 0.14 0.15
CA LYS A 176 -28.18 0.94 0.99
C LYS A 176 -29.07 0.09 1.90
N ASN A 177 -29.45 -1.11 1.47
CA ASN A 177 -30.36 -1.97 2.23
C ASN A 177 -29.65 -2.61 3.44
N LEU A 178 -28.37 -2.94 3.28
CA LEU A 178 -27.54 -3.57 4.32
C LEU A 178 -26.74 -2.54 5.14
N ASP A 179 -26.69 -1.30 4.67
CA ASP A 179 -25.78 -0.27 5.16
C ASP A 179 -24.35 -0.81 5.25
N ASP A 180 -23.88 -1.33 4.11
CA ASP A 180 -22.59 -2.02 3.96
C ASP A 180 -21.96 -1.70 2.59
N ILE A 181 -20.64 -1.77 2.50
CA ILE A 181 -19.90 -1.73 1.23
C ILE A 181 -19.68 -3.15 0.73
N GLU A 182 -19.72 -3.41 -0.57
CA GLU A 182 -19.53 -4.76 -1.10
C GLU A 182 -18.74 -4.76 -2.40
N TRP A 183 -18.01 -5.85 -2.62
CA TRP A 183 -17.39 -6.15 -3.91
C TRP A 183 -18.45 -6.68 -4.88
N LEU A 184 -18.28 -6.35 -6.16
CA LEU A 184 -19.14 -6.81 -7.24
C LEU A 184 -18.37 -7.77 -8.16
N GLY A 185 -19.07 -8.75 -8.73
CA GLY A 185 -18.54 -9.57 -9.83
C GLY A 185 -18.57 -8.86 -11.18
N THR A 186 -19.01 -7.60 -11.22
CA THR A 186 -19.12 -6.76 -12.42
C THR A 186 -18.35 -5.46 -12.19
N GLY A 187 -17.86 -4.85 -13.27
CA GLY A 187 -17.05 -3.63 -13.23
C GLY A 187 -15.60 -3.91 -13.62
N ASN A 188 -14.74 -2.93 -13.43
CA ASN A 188 -13.32 -3.03 -13.66
C ASN A 188 -12.61 -3.42 -12.35
N ASP A 189 -11.98 -4.58 -12.31
CA ASP A 189 -11.10 -5.05 -11.22
C ASP A 189 -9.61 -4.90 -11.58
N PHE A 190 -9.30 -4.30 -12.73
CA PHE A 190 -7.93 -4.13 -13.19
C PHE A 190 -7.20 -3.04 -12.41
N SER A 191 -5.94 -3.29 -12.11
CA SER A 191 -5.00 -2.25 -11.65
C SER A 191 -3.86 -2.07 -12.64
N PRO A 192 -3.73 -0.86 -13.22
CA PRO A 192 -2.60 -0.56 -14.08
C PRO A 192 -1.28 -0.73 -13.32
N LYS A 193 -0.41 -1.58 -13.86
CA LYS A 193 0.99 -1.65 -13.44
C LYS A 193 1.70 -0.35 -13.81
N PHE A 194 2.40 0.25 -12.85
CA PHE A 194 3.08 1.51 -13.04
C PHE A 194 4.57 1.36 -12.70
N PRO A 195 5.43 1.12 -13.71
CA PRO A 195 6.88 1.11 -13.51
C PRO A 195 7.39 2.53 -13.25
N MET A 196 8.32 2.68 -12.32
CA MET A 196 8.96 3.97 -12.03
C MET A 196 10.45 3.77 -11.75
N ASP A 197 11.28 4.23 -12.68
CA ASP A 197 12.74 4.18 -12.57
C ASP A 197 13.31 5.40 -11.85
N GLY A 198 14.57 5.27 -11.44
CA GLY A 198 15.36 6.33 -10.86
C GLY A 198 16.78 5.84 -10.57
N ILE A 199 17.63 6.75 -10.12
CA ILE A 199 18.94 6.41 -9.57
C ILE A 199 18.93 6.43 -8.05
N ILE A 200 19.80 5.61 -7.44
CA ILE A 200 20.11 5.66 -6.02
C ILE A 200 20.76 7.02 -5.71
N THR A 201 20.16 7.81 -4.82
CA THR A 201 20.73 9.08 -4.35
C THR A 201 21.64 8.88 -3.15
N ARG A 202 21.26 7.98 -2.23
CA ARG A 202 22.06 7.58 -1.06
C ARG A 202 21.52 6.30 -0.44
N LEU A 203 22.31 5.72 0.46
CA LEU A 203 21.85 4.70 1.39
C LEU A 203 21.30 5.36 2.65
N ILE A 204 20.26 4.76 3.22
CA ILE A 204 19.59 5.23 4.44
C ILE A 204 20.07 4.34 5.58
N ALA A 205 20.66 4.96 6.61
CA ALA A 205 21.21 4.27 7.76
C ALA A 205 20.46 4.61 9.05
N ASN A 206 20.39 3.65 9.96
CA ASN A 206 20.02 3.86 11.36
C ASN A 206 21.23 3.50 12.22
N GLY A 207 21.94 4.51 12.71
CA GLY A 207 23.24 4.30 13.35
C GLY A 207 24.27 3.76 12.34
N LYS A 208 24.76 2.54 12.57
CA LYS A 208 25.73 1.89 11.67
C LYS A 208 25.07 1.00 10.62
N ASP A 209 23.78 0.70 10.78
CA ASP A 209 23.10 -0.29 9.95
C ASP A 209 22.39 0.38 8.78
N ILE A 210 22.76 -0.01 7.57
CA ILE A 210 22.10 0.43 6.34
C ILE A 210 20.80 -0.37 6.22
N PHE A 211 19.66 0.32 6.26
CA PHE A 211 18.35 -0.33 6.18
C PHE A 211 17.55 0.05 4.95
N GLY A 212 17.95 1.11 4.24
CA GLY A 212 17.20 1.60 3.11
C GLY A 212 18.04 2.14 1.97
N ILE A 213 17.37 2.33 0.84
CA ILE A 213 17.88 2.88 -0.40
C ILE A 213 16.99 4.07 -0.74
N GLU A 214 17.58 5.24 -0.92
CA GLU A 214 16.86 6.42 -1.40
C GLU A 214 16.96 6.51 -2.93
N MET A 215 15.82 6.70 -3.58
CA MET A 215 15.66 6.83 -5.02
C MET A 215 15.33 8.28 -5.37
N SER A 216 15.90 8.76 -6.47
CA SER A 216 15.70 10.12 -7.01
C SER A 216 14.28 10.44 -7.47
N THR A 217 13.44 9.42 -7.67
CA THR A 217 12.03 9.56 -8.02
C THR A 217 11.14 9.17 -6.82
N PRO A 218 9.98 9.80 -6.62
CA PRO A 218 9.12 9.54 -5.47
C PRO A 218 8.65 8.09 -5.40
N GLY A 219 8.13 7.64 -4.26
CA GLY A 219 7.15 6.56 -4.24
C GLY A 219 5.74 7.11 -4.43
N LEU A 220 4.87 6.37 -5.09
CA LEU A 220 3.45 6.74 -5.23
C LEU A 220 2.59 5.92 -4.26
N LYS A 221 1.50 6.50 -3.75
CA LYS A 221 0.48 5.75 -3.01
C LYS A 221 -0.01 4.59 -3.89
N GLY A 222 0.00 3.38 -3.36
CA GLY A 222 -0.25 2.14 -4.10
C GLY A 222 0.99 1.36 -4.51
N GLN A 223 2.18 1.96 -4.48
CA GLN A 223 3.46 1.24 -4.67
C GLN A 223 4.09 0.73 -3.37
N SER A 224 3.52 1.04 -2.20
CA SER A 224 3.95 0.46 -0.93
C SER A 224 3.96 -1.07 -1.02
N GLY A 225 5.11 -1.69 -0.75
CA GLY A 225 5.33 -3.12 -0.88
C GLY A 225 5.80 -3.57 -2.27
N GLY A 226 5.98 -2.66 -3.22
CA GLY A 226 6.43 -2.96 -4.57
C GLY A 226 7.94 -3.27 -4.64
N PRO A 227 8.37 -4.24 -5.48
CA PRO A 227 9.79 -4.58 -5.61
C PRO A 227 10.60 -3.46 -6.27
N LEU A 228 11.83 -3.26 -5.79
CA LEU A 228 12.89 -2.45 -6.42
C LEU A 228 13.86 -3.41 -7.12
N PHE A 229 14.14 -3.22 -8.41
CA PHE A 229 14.88 -4.16 -9.23
C PHE A 229 15.76 -3.52 -10.30
N ASP A 230 16.71 -4.29 -10.84
CA ASP A 230 17.58 -3.87 -11.94
C ASP A 230 17.05 -4.22 -13.34
N LYS A 231 17.83 -3.95 -14.39
CA LYS A 231 17.46 -4.24 -15.78
C LYS A 231 17.24 -5.73 -16.09
N ASP A 232 17.64 -6.63 -15.19
CA ASP A 232 17.52 -8.09 -15.34
C ASP A 232 16.41 -8.67 -14.44
N GLY A 233 15.69 -7.80 -13.71
CA GLY A 233 14.63 -8.16 -12.77
C GLY A 233 15.14 -8.73 -11.45
N VAL A 234 16.41 -8.52 -11.10
CA VAL A 234 16.97 -8.92 -9.79
C VAL A 234 16.50 -7.94 -8.74
N ILE A 235 16.07 -8.42 -7.57
CA ILE A 235 15.50 -7.60 -6.50
C ILE A 235 16.62 -7.02 -5.62
N TYR A 236 16.57 -5.69 -5.47
CA TYR A 236 17.48 -4.85 -4.68
C TYR A 236 16.84 -4.29 -3.42
N GLY A 237 15.51 -4.35 -3.32
CA GLY A 237 14.78 -3.83 -2.17
C GLY A 237 13.27 -3.80 -2.40
N MET A 238 12.57 -3.03 -1.57
CA MET A 238 11.11 -2.87 -1.65
C MET A 238 10.70 -1.44 -1.29
N GLN A 239 9.88 -0.82 -2.12
CA GLN A 239 9.34 0.52 -1.92
C GLN A 239 8.49 0.61 -0.64
N PHE A 240 8.76 1.59 0.24
CA PHE A 240 8.00 1.77 1.49
C PHE A 240 7.58 3.22 1.79
N ALA A 241 8.33 4.24 1.35
CA ALA A 241 8.05 5.62 1.73
C ALA A 241 8.41 6.65 0.64
N THR A 242 7.97 7.89 0.84
CA THR A 242 8.39 9.05 0.06
C THR A 242 8.75 10.18 1.00
N ASN A 243 9.97 10.71 0.86
CA ASN A 243 10.43 11.89 1.56
C ASN A 243 10.27 13.12 0.67
N SER A 244 9.62 14.16 1.19
CA SER A 244 9.47 15.45 0.51
C SER A 244 10.41 16.45 1.17
N LEU A 245 11.43 16.91 0.45
CA LEU A 245 12.41 17.88 0.96
C LEU A 245 12.18 19.24 0.30
N HIS A 246 12.05 20.26 1.14
CA HIS A 246 11.96 21.65 0.69
C HIS A 246 13.29 22.09 0.06
N LEU A 247 13.23 22.70 -1.12
CA LEU A 247 14.43 23.03 -1.90
C LEU A 247 15.01 24.43 -1.57
N GLY A 248 14.24 25.27 -0.87
CA GLY A 248 14.76 26.53 -0.32
C GLY A 248 14.89 27.68 -1.31
N PHE A 249 14.38 27.54 -2.53
CA PHE A 249 14.37 28.58 -3.56
C PHE A 249 12.94 29.02 -3.93
N ASP A 250 12.15 29.31 -2.91
CA ASP A 250 10.75 29.70 -3.09
C ASP A 250 10.60 31.01 -3.83
N ILE A 251 9.63 31.03 -4.73
CA ILE A 251 9.15 32.25 -5.34
C ILE A 251 7.92 32.67 -4.55
N VAL A 252 7.93 33.85 -3.93
CA VAL A 252 6.78 34.35 -3.17
C VAL A 252 6.30 35.65 -3.77
N ASN A 253 5.02 35.70 -4.14
CA ASN A 253 4.35 36.90 -4.65
C ASN A 253 5.05 37.57 -5.84
N LYS A 254 5.73 36.79 -6.69
CA LYS A 254 6.44 37.31 -7.86
C LYS A 254 5.44 37.69 -8.93
N ASP A 255 5.56 38.92 -9.43
CA ASP A 255 4.78 39.38 -10.56
C ASP A 255 5.26 38.67 -11.84
N ILE A 256 4.35 37.97 -12.51
CA ILE A 256 4.54 37.37 -13.83
C ILE A 256 3.42 37.82 -14.77
N THR A 257 3.68 37.79 -16.09
CA THR A 257 2.65 38.02 -17.10
C THR A 257 2.20 36.68 -17.68
N VAL A 258 0.94 36.32 -17.49
CA VAL A 258 0.32 35.13 -18.09
C VAL A 258 -0.88 35.60 -18.90
N ASN A 259 -0.95 35.22 -20.18
CA ASN A 259 -2.03 35.61 -21.09
C ASN A 259 -2.27 37.14 -21.10
N ASN A 260 -1.20 37.93 -21.21
CA ASN A 260 -1.20 39.40 -21.17
C ASN A 260 -1.79 40.04 -19.90
N LYS A 261 -1.95 39.27 -18.81
CA LYS A 261 -2.38 39.77 -17.50
C LYS A 261 -1.25 39.63 -16.48
N LYS A 262 -1.01 40.68 -15.70
CA LYS A 262 -0.11 40.61 -14.54
C LYS A 262 -0.77 39.75 -13.46
N LYS A 263 -0.05 38.77 -12.94
CA LYS A 263 -0.47 37.89 -11.85
C LYS A 263 0.68 37.72 -10.88
N LYS A 264 0.36 37.73 -9.58
CA LYS A 264 1.30 37.28 -8.55
C LYS A 264 1.22 35.77 -8.43
N VAL A 265 2.38 35.12 -8.49
CA VAL A 265 2.50 33.69 -8.24
C VAL A 265 3.42 33.45 -7.06
N SER A 266 3.09 32.40 -6.32
CA SER A 266 4.00 31.78 -5.36
C SER A 266 4.22 30.34 -5.80
N ASP A 267 5.46 29.89 -5.75
CA ASP A 267 5.89 28.54 -6.08
C ASP A 267 6.84 28.06 -4.97
N TYR A 268 6.42 27.00 -4.28
CA TYR A 268 7.18 26.36 -3.20
C TYR A 268 7.70 25.05 -3.71
N SER A 269 9.02 24.98 -3.90
CA SER A 269 9.65 23.86 -4.60
C SER A 269 10.04 22.75 -3.62
N PHE A 270 9.55 21.54 -3.89
CA PHE A 270 9.91 20.33 -3.16
C PHE A 270 10.51 19.29 -4.12
N ILE A 271 11.48 18.53 -3.63
CA ILE A 271 11.90 17.28 -4.26
C ILE A 271 11.28 16.11 -3.52
N HIS A 272 10.79 15.13 -4.27
CA HIS A 272 10.19 13.93 -3.71
C HIS A 272 11.07 12.71 -4.01
N LEU A 273 11.57 12.08 -2.95
CA LEU A 273 12.54 10.99 -3.01
C LEU A 273 11.91 9.71 -2.47
N GLY A 274 12.01 8.62 -3.21
CA GLY A 274 11.48 7.33 -2.79
C GLY A 274 12.40 6.66 -1.76
N GLY A 275 11.83 6.08 -0.71
CA GLY A 275 12.52 5.19 0.21
C GLY A 275 12.17 3.74 -0.08
N CYS A 276 13.19 2.89 -0.22
CA CYS A 276 13.06 1.45 -0.33
C CYS A 276 13.76 0.75 0.84
N ILE A 277 13.18 -0.31 1.39
CA ILE A 277 13.85 -1.22 2.32
C ILE A 277 14.97 -1.94 1.57
N HIS A 278 16.15 -1.98 2.17
CA HIS A 278 17.33 -2.61 1.61
C HIS A 278 17.16 -4.14 1.56
N VAL A 279 17.64 -4.79 0.50
CA VAL A 279 17.50 -6.25 0.30
C VAL A 279 18.05 -7.09 1.46
N ASP A 280 19.13 -6.66 2.11
CA ASP A 280 19.70 -7.43 3.22
C ASP A 280 18.74 -7.49 4.42
N ILE A 281 18.02 -6.40 4.72
CA ILE A 281 16.97 -6.39 5.74
C ILE A 281 15.87 -7.40 5.39
N ILE A 282 15.49 -7.46 4.11
CA ILE A 282 14.50 -8.42 3.61
C ILE A 282 15.02 -9.85 3.79
N LYS A 283 16.21 -10.16 3.27
CA LYS A 283 16.80 -11.50 3.35
C LYS A 283 16.97 -11.97 4.80
N ASP A 284 17.42 -11.10 5.70
CA ASP A 284 17.63 -11.46 7.10
C ASP A 284 16.31 -11.72 7.83
N PHE A 285 15.25 -10.98 7.49
CA PHE A 285 13.91 -11.27 8.00
C PHE A 285 13.35 -12.59 7.48
N LEU A 286 13.55 -12.91 6.19
CA LEU A 286 13.14 -14.19 5.64
C LEU A 286 13.89 -15.36 6.28
N LYS A 287 15.21 -15.22 6.50
CA LYS A 287 16.01 -16.22 7.21
C LYS A 287 15.54 -16.42 8.65
N SER A 288 15.23 -15.35 9.38
CA SER A 288 14.77 -15.47 10.78
C SER A 288 13.41 -16.16 10.90
N LEU A 289 12.58 -16.09 9.85
CA LEU A 289 11.31 -16.80 9.73
C LEU A 289 11.42 -18.19 9.09
N ASN A 290 12.63 -18.65 8.73
CA ASN A 290 12.89 -19.89 7.99
C ASN A 290 12.16 -19.98 6.64
N ILE A 291 11.99 -18.84 5.95
CA ILE A 291 11.33 -18.76 4.65
C ILE A 291 12.36 -18.89 3.54
N LYS A 292 12.12 -19.81 2.61
CA LYS A 292 12.98 -20.04 1.44
C LYS A 292 12.86 -18.91 0.43
N PHE A 293 13.98 -18.48 -0.12
CA PHE A 293 14.08 -17.53 -1.23
C PHE A 293 15.30 -17.85 -2.09
N ILE A 294 15.38 -17.25 -3.28
CA ILE A 294 16.49 -17.44 -4.23
C ILE A 294 17.33 -16.17 -4.28
N GLU A 295 18.65 -16.29 -4.25
CA GLU A 295 19.59 -15.18 -4.46
C GLU A 295 20.67 -15.53 -5.49
N ARG A 296 21.18 -14.52 -6.20
CA ARG A 296 22.30 -14.68 -7.13
C ARG A 296 23.24 -13.48 -7.13
#